data_AF-A0A660LYR7-F1
#
_entry.id   AF-A0A660LYR7-F1
#
_cell.length_a   1.000
_cell.length_b   1.000
_cell.length_c   1.000
_cell.angle_alpha   90.00
_cell.angle_beta   90.00
_cell.angle_gamma   90.00
#
_symmetry.space_group_name_H-M   'P 1'
#
loop_
_entity.id
_entity.type
_entity.pdbx_description
1 polymer ?
#
loop_
_entity_poly.entity_id
_entity_poly.type
_entity_poly.pdbx_seq_one_letter_code
_entity_poly.pdbx_strand_id
1 'polypeptide(L)'
;MGQRRLATPKGDDQSKRPATKKSNTAVMNSTTTRKGEVFRAQRRTSENVNLRASQHLIDIPVNKSVYNGYGGEQFSAKMQPKRVRGGEPKLRIIPIGGVGEMGIGKNMNAIEYDDEIIIVDMGFLFPGSDYPGINYITPDITWLEENKHKIKAHVFTHGHLDHIGSFRHFIHRIPAPVYASKFTIGMLDKSMADADTDFQPDFRVMDPLSHEVVQVSKHFSVELVRVNHSIPDSTAVVIRTPLGVVIDSGDWRFEESPVDGQKFDLERMTEIAAKEGVLMFMNESTNCESAGTHTHTEFDIQYSIGQVMDKFSNSR
;
A
#
# COMPACT_ATOMS: atom_id res chain seq x y z
N MET A 1 -32.41 85.88 15.52
CA MET A 1 -32.71 84.43 15.56
C MET A 1 -31.68 83.74 14.68
N GLY A 2 -30.78 82.85 15.08
CA GLY A 2 -30.39 82.24 16.34
C GLY A 2 -29.37 81.17 15.93
N GLN A 3 -28.08 81.53 15.84
CA GLN A 3 -27.00 80.60 15.50
C GLN A 3 -26.86 79.57 16.62
N ARG A 4 -27.26 78.32 16.36
CA ARG A 4 -27.05 77.20 17.28
C ARG A 4 -25.80 76.44 16.85
N ARG A 5 -24.73 76.59 17.65
CA ARG A 5 -23.47 75.85 17.52
C ARG A 5 -23.74 74.34 17.66
N LEU A 6 -23.29 73.55 16.69
CA LEU A 6 -23.18 72.09 16.83
C LEU A 6 -22.00 71.80 17.77
N ALA A 7 -22.24 70.97 18.78
CA ALA A 7 -21.26 70.61 19.80
C ALA A 7 -20.11 69.80 19.17
N THR A 8 -18.88 70.13 19.56
CA THR A 8 -17.69 69.33 19.27
C THR A 8 -17.81 67.96 19.96
N PRO A 9 -17.56 66.84 19.26
CA PRO A 9 -17.56 65.52 19.88
C PRO A 9 -16.45 65.44 20.94
N LYS A 10 -16.77 64.87 22.11
CA LYS A 10 -15.79 64.59 23.18
C LYS A 10 -14.68 63.68 22.63
N GLY A 11 -13.43 64.02 22.93
CA GLY A 11 -12.27 63.20 22.59
C GLY A 11 -12.29 61.84 23.30
N ASP A 12 -11.73 60.84 22.63
CA ASP A 12 -11.70 59.44 23.05
C ASP A 12 -11.04 59.26 24.43
N ASP A 13 -11.70 58.54 25.36
CA ASP A 13 -11.24 58.34 26.74
C ASP A 13 -10.23 57.18 26.78
N GLN A 14 -8.94 57.53 26.82
CA GLN A 14 -7.85 56.56 26.78
C GLN A 14 -7.81 55.60 27.97
N SER A 15 -8.52 55.89 29.07
CA SER A 15 -8.57 55.02 30.26
C SER A 15 -9.43 53.77 30.06
N LYS A 16 -10.24 53.71 28.99
CA LYS A 16 -11.13 52.57 28.67
C LYS A 16 -10.58 51.62 27.61
N ARG A 17 -9.36 51.83 27.12
CA ARG A 17 -8.73 50.89 26.18
C ARG A 17 -8.23 49.65 26.91
N PRO A 18 -8.55 48.42 26.44
CA PRO A 18 -7.99 47.22 27.01
C PRO A 18 -6.46 47.21 26.82
N ALA A 19 -5.72 47.02 27.91
CA ALA A 19 -4.26 46.99 27.89
C ALA A 19 -3.75 45.73 27.20
N THR A 20 -3.11 45.90 26.04
CA THR A 20 -2.38 44.82 25.37
C THR A 20 -1.06 44.57 26.11
N LYS A 21 -0.93 43.39 26.71
CA LYS A 21 0.36 42.90 27.23
C LYS A 21 1.33 42.77 26.06
N LYS A 22 2.44 43.52 26.09
CA LYS A 22 3.57 43.33 25.18
C LYS A 22 4.26 42.00 25.50
N SER A 23 4.16 41.02 24.61
CA SER A 23 5.03 39.84 24.61
C SER A 23 6.37 40.20 23.95
N ASN A 24 7.47 40.09 24.69
CA ASN A 24 8.83 40.14 24.15
C ASN A 24 9.12 38.84 23.39
N THR A 25 8.81 38.80 22.10
CA THR A 25 9.32 37.77 21.18
C THR A 25 9.84 38.44 19.93
N ALA A 26 11.16 38.64 19.85
CA ALA A 26 11.85 39.32 18.75
C ALA A 26 11.91 38.52 17.44
N VAL A 27 11.06 37.51 17.25
CA VAL A 27 11.07 36.60 16.07
C VAL A 27 9.85 36.84 15.15
N MET A 28 8.91 37.71 15.52
CA MET A 28 7.67 37.93 14.73
C MET A 28 7.65 39.24 13.92
N ASN A 29 8.74 40.02 13.92
CA ASN A 29 8.78 41.34 13.25
C ASN A 29 9.45 41.34 11.86
N SER A 30 9.75 40.18 11.28
CA SER A 30 10.44 40.11 9.97
C SER A 30 9.84 39.10 8.99
N THR A 31 8.51 38.97 8.95
CA THR A 31 7.83 38.24 7.86
C THR A 31 6.80 39.16 7.19
N THR A 32 7.30 40.01 6.29
CA THR A 32 6.47 40.59 5.25
C THR A 32 6.21 39.54 4.18
N THR A 33 5.34 38.56 4.47
CA THR A 33 4.81 37.69 3.40
C THR A 33 4.12 38.58 2.38
N ARG A 34 4.66 38.65 1.16
CA ARG A 34 4.07 39.47 0.10
C ARG A 34 2.64 39.00 -0.12
N LYS A 35 1.71 39.94 -0.33
CA LYS A 35 0.28 39.63 -0.56
C LYS A 35 0.09 38.52 -1.61
N GLY A 36 0.92 38.50 -2.65
CA GLY A 36 0.92 37.47 -3.70
C GLY A 36 1.42 36.08 -3.29
N GLU A 37 2.16 35.96 -2.19
CA GLU A 37 2.60 34.69 -1.61
C GLU A 37 1.50 34.10 -0.72
N VAL A 38 0.79 34.94 0.04
CA VAL A 38 -0.43 34.56 0.77
C VAL A 38 -1.51 34.12 -0.21
N PHE A 39 -1.74 34.85 -1.30
CA PHE A 39 -2.68 34.44 -2.35
C PHE A 39 -2.25 33.14 -3.05
N ARG A 40 -0.95 32.90 -3.26
CA ARG A 40 -0.46 31.63 -3.81
C ARG A 40 -0.63 30.47 -2.84
N ALA A 41 -0.34 30.67 -1.55
CA ALA A 41 -0.56 29.68 -0.52
C ALA A 41 -2.06 29.35 -0.41
N GLN A 42 -2.92 30.37 -0.34
CA GLN A 42 -4.37 30.20 -0.30
C GLN A 42 -4.92 29.51 -1.55
N ARG A 43 -4.34 29.79 -2.73
CA ARG A 43 -4.70 29.10 -3.98
C ARG A 43 -4.27 27.64 -3.96
N ARG A 44 -3.05 27.32 -3.49
CA ARG A 44 -2.59 25.93 -3.31
C ARG A 44 -3.43 25.18 -2.30
N THR A 45 -3.84 25.82 -1.20
CA THR A 45 -4.74 25.22 -0.22
C THR A 45 -6.12 24.99 -0.84
N SER A 46 -6.66 25.94 -1.61
CA SER A 46 -7.94 25.73 -2.30
C SER A 46 -7.87 24.68 -3.41
N GLU A 47 -6.75 24.59 -4.13
CA GLU A 47 -6.52 23.57 -5.15
C GLU A 47 -6.36 22.19 -4.51
N ASN A 48 -5.63 22.06 -3.41
CA ASN A 48 -5.53 20.81 -2.64
C ASN A 48 -6.87 20.41 -2.01
N VAL A 49 -7.64 21.36 -1.48
CA VAL A 49 -8.97 21.10 -0.91
C VAL A 49 -9.94 20.68 -2.01
N ASN A 50 -9.92 21.34 -3.17
CA ASN A 50 -10.74 20.95 -4.32
C ASN A 50 -10.29 19.62 -4.93
N LEU A 51 -9.00 19.30 -4.93
CA LEU A 51 -8.48 17.99 -5.37
C LEU A 51 -8.92 16.87 -4.43
N ARG A 52 -8.81 17.07 -3.10
CA ARG A 52 -9.34 16.12 -2.11
C ARG A 52 -10.86 15.98 -2.21
N ALA A 53 -11.59 17.07 -2.38
CA ALA A 53 -13.05 17.04 -2.54
C ALA A 53 -13.50 16.41 -3.86
N SER A 54 -12.69 16.50 -4.92
CA SER A 54 -13.03 15.99 -6.24
C SER A 54 -12.57 14.55 -6.49
N GLN A 55 -11.64 14.02 -5.70
CA GLN A 55 -11.31 12.58 -5.70
C GLN A 55 -12.48 11.67 -5.30
N HIS A 56 -13.52 12.22 -4.65
CA HIS A 56 -14.78 11.52 -4.32
C HIS A 56 -15.86 11.66 -5.41
N LEU A 57 -15.59 12.39 -6.49
CA LEU A 57 -16.40 12.31 -7.70
C LEU A 57 -15.95 11.08 -8.48
N ILE A 58 -16.86 10.12 -8.62
CA ILE A 58 -16.71 8.82 -9.30
C ILE A 58 -16.15 8.95 -10.74
N ASP A 59 -16.19 10.15 -11.32
CA ASP A 59 -15.68 10.47 -12.66
C ASP A 59 -14.29 11.12 -12.70
N ILE A 60 -13.54 11.19 -11.59
CA ILE A 60 -12.11 11.51 -11.68
C ILE A 60 -11.33 10.22 -11.96
N PRO A 61 -10.79 10.05 -13.18
CA PRO A 61 -9.94 8.90 -13.44
C PRO A 61 -8.75 8.96 -12.49
N VAL A 62 -8.40 7.81 -11.91
CA VAL A 62 -7.25 7.50 -11.01
C VAL A 62 -5.90 8.10 -11.50
N ASN A 63 -5.87 8.60 -12.74
CA ASN A 63 -4.76 9.15 -13.50
C ASN A 63 -4.51 10.67 -13.34
N LYS A 64 -5.09 11.36 -12.36
CA LYS A 64 -4.78 12.78 -12.07
C LYS A 64 -3.86 13.02 -10.86
N SER A 65 -3.32 11.95 -10.26
CA SER A 65 -2.23 12.09 -9.30
C SER A 65 -1.00 12.65 -10.03
N VAL A 66 -0.43 13.76 -9.54
CA VAL A 66 0.88 14.28 -10.00
C VAL A 66 2.03 13.28 -9.76
N TYR A 67 1.77 12.23 -8.98
CA TYR A 67 2.72 11.14 -8.71
C TYR A 67 2.56 9.94 -9.66
N ASN A 68 1.52 9.91 -10.50
CA ASN A 68 1.30 8.84 -11.49
C ASN A 68 1.91 9.23 -12.85
N GLY A 69 3.23 9.09 -12.99
CA GLY A 69 3.93 9.00 -14.28
C GLY A 69 4.05 10.27 -15.13
N TYR A 70 5.25 10.47 -15.71
CA TYR A 70 5.51 11.30 -16.89
C TYR A 70 4.96 12.74 -16.92
N GLY A 71 5.17 13.51 -15.85
CA GLY A 71 4.94 14.97 -15.88
C GLY A 71 3.47 15.39 -16.03
N GLY A 72 2.52 14.52 -15.67
CA GLY A 72 1.08 14.82 -15.70
C GLY A 72 0.40 14.57 -17.05
N GLU A 73 1.08 13.92 -18.00
CA GLU A 73 0.43 13.44 -19.23
C GLU A 73 -0.31 12.13 -18.99
N GLN A 74 -1.61 12.11 -19.32
CA GLN A 74 -2.45 10.93 -19.19
C GLN A 74 -1.98 9.84 -20.17
N PHE A 75 -1.64 8.66 -19.63
CA PHE A 75 -1.33 7.49 -20.46
C PHE A 75 -2.47 7.20 -21.43
N SER A 76 -2.16 7.12 -22.73
CA SER A 76 -3.10 6.70 -23.77
C SER A 76 -2.59 5.44 -24.46
N ALA A 77 -3.49 4.62 -25.03
CA ALA A 77 -3.10 3.43 -25.80
C ALA A 77 -2.13 3.73 -26.96
N LYS A 78 -2.06 4.99 -27.42
CA LYS A 78 -1.09 5.45 -28.42
C LYS A 78 0.33 5.62 -27.88
N MET A 79 0.48 5.82 -26.57
CA MET A 79 1.76 5.90 -25.86
C MET A 79 2.29 4.52 -25.47
N GLN A 80 1.47 3.47 -25.62
CA GLN A 80 1.90 2.10 -25.39
C GLN A 80 2.99 1.76 -26.42
N PRO A 81 4.23 1.47 -26.00
CA PRO A 81 5.30 1.19 -26.94
C PRO A 81 4.90 -0.01 -27.80
N LYS A 82 4.93 0.16 -29.13
CA LYS A 82 4.70 -0.96 -30.06
C LYS A 82 5.67 -2.07 -29.72
N ARG A 83 5.14 -3.28 -29.51
CA ARG A 83 5.93 -4.47 -29.15
C ARG A 83 7.01 -4.66 -30.23
N VAL A 84 8.24 -4.31 -29.91
CA VAL A 84 9.38 -4.52 -30.80
C VAL A 84 9.61 -6.04 -30.82
N ARG A 85 9.18 -6.71 -31.89
CA ARG A 85 9.53 -8.12 -32.10
C ARG A 85 11.02 -8.16 -32.45
N GLY A 86 11.82 -8.80 -31.60
CA GLY A 86 13.27 -8.99 -31.81
C GLY A 86 14.20 -8.18 -30.88
N GLY A 87 13.77 -7.87 -29.65
CA GLY A 87 14.66 -7.32 -28.62
C GLY A 87 15.19 -8.42 -27.69
N GLU A 88 16.28 -8.13 -26.98
CA GLU A 88 16.75 -8.97 -25.87
C GLU A 88 15.62 -9.22 -24.85
N PRO A 89 15.60 -10.40 -24.18
CA PRO A 89 14.61 -10.70 -23.14
C PRO A 89 14.57 -9.59 -22.08
N LYS A 90 13.37 -9.14 -21.73
CA LYS A 90 13.16 -8.06 -20.75
C LYS A 90 12.39 -8.56 -19.54
N LEU A 91 12.87 -8.22 -18.35
CA LEU A 91 12.11 -8.30 -17.12
C LEU A 91 11.19 -7.08 -17.02
N ARG A 92 9.92 -7.31 -16.72
CA ARG A 92 8.90 -6.28 -16.55
C ARG A 92 8.18 -6.51 -15.23
N ILE A 93 8.08 -5.43 -14.45
CA ILE A 93 7.31 -5.40 -13.21
C ILE A 93 6.05 -4.58 -13.49
N ILE A 94 4.90 -5.18 -13.26
CA ILE A 94 3.60 -4.62 -13.64
C ILE A 94 2.70 -4.68 -12.40
N PRO A 95 2.59 -3.59 -11.62
CA PRO A 95 1.62 -3.52 -10.54
C PRO A 95 0.21 -3.47 -11.14
N ILE A 96 -0.60 -4.47 -10.83
CA ILE A 96 -2.01 -4.56 -11.22
C ILE A 96 -2.89 -3.89 -10.15
N GLY A 97 -2.47 -3.93 -8.89
CA GLY A 97 -3.06 -3.22 -7.76
C GLY A 97 -2.05 -3.07 -6.60
N GLY A 98 -2.42 -2.27 -5.59
CA GLY A 98 -1.59 -1.98 -4.41
C GLY A 98 -0.82 -0.65 -4.48
N VAL A 99 -0.74 -0.01 -5.65
CA VAL A 99 0.07 1.20 -5.87
C VAL A 99 -0.80 2.45 -6.06
N GLY A 100 -0.57 3.47 -5.23
CA GLY A 100 -1.19 4.80 -5.39
C GLY A 100 -2.69 4.85 -5.13
N GLU A 101 -3.21 3.90 -4.34
CA GLU A 101 -4.63 3.75 -4.07
C GLU A 101 -5.13 4.67 -2.96
N MET A 102 -6.38 5.12 -3.08
CA MET A 102 -7.10 5.85 -2.01
C MET A 102 -7.64 4.82 -1.00
N GLY A 103 -6.72 4.18 -0.28
CA GLY A 103 -6.96 3.05 0.61
C GLY A 103 -5.79 2.05 0.53
N ILE A 104 -5.51 1.33 1.62
CA ILE A 104 -4.45 0.31 1.65
C ILE A 104 -5.08 -1.03 1.28
N GLY A 105 -4.59 -1.65 0.22
CA GLY A 105 -4.92 -3.03 -0.15
C GLY A 105 -4.92 -3.27 -1.66
N LYS A 106 -5.66 -4.31 -2.10
CA LYS A 106 -5.71 -4.72 -3.52
C LYS A 106 -4.34 -5.10 -4.10
N ASN A 107 -3.44 -5.62 -3.27
CA ASN A 107 -2.09 -5.99 -3.67
C ASN A 107 -2.11 -7.08 -4.75
N MET A 108 -1.49 -6.80 -5.90
CA MET A 108 -1.31 -7.76 -6.99
C MET A 108 -0.21 -7.26 -7.93
N ASN A 109 0.91 -7.98 -8.00
CA ASN A 109 2.05 -7.67 -8.85
C ASN A 109 2.27 -8.77 -9.89
N ALA A 110 2.47 -8.41 -11.16
CA ALA A 110 2.89 -9.34 -12.20
C ALA A 110 4.36 -9.10 -12.59
N ILE A 111 5.15 -10.17 -12.58
CA ILE A 111 6.55 -10.20 -12.98
C ILE A 111 6.64 -11.00 -14.28
N GLU A 112 6.88 -10.33 -15.40
CA GLU A 112 7.02 -10.95 -16.73
C GLU A 112 8.50 -10.99 -17.12
N TYR A 113 8.98 -12.17 -17.53
CA TYR A 113 10.26 -12.31 -18.23
C TYR A 113 10.03 -13.11 -19.51
N ASP A 114 10.31 -12.47 -20.64
CA ASP A 114 10.04 -13.02 -21.98
C ASP A 114 8.57 -13.42 -22.20
N ASP A 115 8.27 -14.73 -22.22
CA ASP A 115 6.93 -15.30 -22.41
C ASP A 115 6.37 -15.98 -21.14
N GLU A 116 6.97 -15.72 -19.98
CA GLU A 116 6.58 -16.28 -18.69
C GLU A 116 6.16 -15.18 -17.70
N ILE A 117 5.09 -15.43 -16.94
CA ILE A 117 4.59 -14.52 -15.90
C ILE A 117 4.50 -15.26 -14.57
N ILE A 118 4.96 -14.61 -13.50
CA ILE A 118 4.60 -14.94 -12.10
C ILE A 118 3.73 -13.81 -11.55
N ILE A 119 2.69 -14.17 -10.81
CA ILE A 119 1.85 -13.21 -10.08
C ILE A 119 2.16 -13.35 -8.59
N VAL A 120 2.36 -12.23 -7.91
CA VAL A 120 2.46 -12.14 -6.45
C VAL A 120 1.19 -11.49 -5.93
N ASP A 121 0.50 -12.20 -5.05
CA ASP A 121 -0.76 -11.82 -4.40
C ASP A 121 -1.96 -11.53 -5.34
N MET A 122 -3.15 -11.57 -4.76
CA MET A 122 -4.46 -11.31 -5.38
C MET A 122 -5.44 -10.68 -4.38
N GLY A 123 -5.12 -9.48 -3.90
CA GLY A 123 -5.90 -8.76 -2.90
C GLY A 123 -7.18 -8.09 -3.38
N PHE A 124 -8.02 -7.66 -2.45
CA PHE A 124 -9.03 -6.61 -2.69
C PHE A 124 -8.87 -5.44 -1.70
N LEU A 125 -9.59 -4.36 -1.97
CA LEU A 125 -9.69 -3.20 -1.10
C LEU A 125 -11.09 -3.09 -0.51
N PHE A 126 -11.19 -2.77 0.78
CA PHE A 126 -12.46 -2.41 1.39
C PHE A 126 -12.82 -0.94 1.05
N PRO A 127 -14.01 -0.68 0.48
CA PRO A 127 -14.43 0.68 0.21
C PRO A 127 -14.70 1.47 1.49
N GLY A 128 -14.39 2.77 1.45
CA GLY A 128 -14.82 3.71 2.47
C GLY A 128 -16.30 4.06 2.38
N SER A 129 -16.75 4.97 3.25
CA SER A 129 -18.15 5.45 3.33
C SER A 129 -18.68 6.06 2.03
N ASP A 130 -17.81 6.42 1.09
CA ASP A 130 -18.17 7.07 -0.17
C ASP A 130 -18.77 6.12 -1.21
N TYR A 131 -18.67 4.80 -1.01
CA TYR A 131 -19.18 3.77 -1.93
C TYR A 131 -20.28 2.92 -1.27
N PRO A 132 -21.48 3.48 -1.04
CA PRO A 132 -22.57 2.75 -0.40
C PRO A 132 -23.00 1.55 -1.24
N GLY A 133 -23.11 0.38 -0.59
CA GLY A 133 -23.58 -0.87 -1.20
C GLY A 133 -22.49 -1.71 -1.87
N ILE A 134 -21.25 -1.22 -1.95
CA ILE A 134 -20.11 -2.01 -2.42
C ILE A 134 -19.47 -2.75 -1.23
N ASN A 135 -19.26 -4.07 -1.35
CA ASN A 135 -18.61 -4.86 -0.31
C ASN A 135 -17.09 -4.78 -0.36
N TYR A 136 -16.52 -4.85 -1.57
CA TYR A 136 -15.09 -4.80 -1.85
C TYR A 136 -14.79 -4.45 -3.30
N ILE A 137 -13.57 -3.98 -3.56
CA ILE A 137 -13.07 -3.58 -4.88
C ILE A 137 -11.90 -4.47 -5.26
N THR A 138 -11.98 -5.13 -6.41
CA THR A 138 -10.95 -6.04 -6.93
C THR A 138 -10.15 -5.39 -8.07
N PRO A 139 -8.93 -5.85 -8.39
CA PRO A 139 -8.16 -5.29 -9.51
C PRO A 139 -8.74 -5.72 -10.86
N ASP A 140 -8.45 -4.94 -11.91
CA ASP A 140 -8.77 -5.32 -13.29
C ASP A 140 -7.69 -6.26 -13.83
N ILE A 141 -8.08 -7.51 -14.07
CA ILE A 141 -7.19 -8.58 -14.55
C ILE A 141 -7.30 -8.83 -16.06
N THR A 142 -7.94 -7.95 -16.83
CA THR A 142 -8.15 -8.14 -18.28
C THR A 142 -6.86 -8.48 -19.02
N TRP A 143 -5.77 -7.77 -18.72
CA TRP A 143 -4.46 -8.06 -19.32
C TRP A 143 -3.92 -9.45 -18.96
N LEU A 144 -4.13 -9.91 -17.73
CA LEU A 144 -3.71 -11.24 -17.29
C LEU A 144 -4.52 -12.33 -17.97
N GLU A 145 -5.82 -12.14 -18.16
CA GLU A 145 -6.66 -13.10 -18.90
C GLU A 145 -6.26 -13.23 -20.36
N GLU A 146 -5.96 -12.12 -21.04
CA GLU A 146 -5.43 -12.12 -22.40
C GLU A 146 -4.07 -12.84 -22.49
N ASN A 147 -3.27 -12.80 -21.42
CA ASN A 147 -1.93 -13.39 -21.35
C ASN A 147 -1.87 -14.67 -20.51
N LYS A 148 -3.00 -15.30 -20.17
CA LYS A 148 -3.05 -16.38 -19.16
C LYS A 148 -2.20 -17.59 -19.47
N HIS A 149 -1.97 -17.87 -20.76
CA HIS A 149 -1.10 -18.95 -21.25
C HIS A 149 0.38 -18.78 -20.86
N LYS A 150 0.79 -17.56 -20.49
CA LYS A 150 2.14 -17.26 -20.01
C LYS A 150 2.30 -17.45 -18.50
N ILE A 151 1.20 -17.46 -17.75
CA ILE A 151 1.24 -17.52 -16.28
C ILE A 151 1.76 -18.89 -15.86
N LYS A 152 2.87 -18.90 -15.11
CA LYS A 152 3.54 -20.12 -14.64
C LYS A 152 3.23 -20.43 -13.18
N ALA A 153 2.98 -19.40 -12.38
CA ALA A 153 2.62 -19.55 -10.98
C ALA A 153 1.92 -18.31 -10.43
N HIS A 154 1.16 -18.55 -9.37
CA HIS A 154 0.72 -17.56 -8.41
C HIS A 154 1.45 -17.81 -7.10
N VAL A 155 2.02 -16.78 -6.49
CA VAL A 155 2.73 -16.86 -5.23
C VAL A 155 2.10 -15.90 -4.24
N PHE A 156 1.86 -16.32 -3.00
CA PHE A 156 1.24 -15.48 -1.99
C PHE A 156 2.18 -15.21 -0.83
N THR A 157 2.23 -13.95 -0.40
CA THR A 157 3.04 -13.49 0.73
C THR A 157 2.43 -13.93 2.06
N HIS A 158 1.12 -13.70 2.25
CA HIS A 158 0.40 -14.01 3.48
C HIS A 158 -1.13 -14.03 3.30
N GLY A 159 -1.86 -14.40 4.36
CA GLY A 159 -3.30 -14.67 4.32
C GLY A 159 -4.26 -13.49 4.57
N HIS A 160 -3.82 -12.23 4.56
CA HIS A 160 -4.75 -11.10 4.70
C HIS A 160 -5.57 -10.89 3.42
N LEU A 161 -6.77 -10.34 3.58
CA LEU A 161 -7.75 -10.19 2.51
C LEU A 161 -7.31 -9.20 1.41
N ASP A 162 -6.46 -8.25 1.76
CA ASP A 162 -5.82 -7.34 0.83
C ASP A 162 -4.62 -7.96 0.08
N HIS A 163 -4.30 -9.23 0.33
CA HIS A 163 -3.36 -10.06 -0.43
C HIS A 163 -4.00 -11.30 -1.04
N ILE A 164 -5.06 -11.87 -0.44
CA ILE A 164 -5.69 -13.11 -0.97
C ILE A 164 -7.12 -12.91 -1.47
N GLY A 165 -7.79 -11.84 -1.10
CA GLY A 165 -9.24 -11.90 -1.06
C GLY A 165 -9.94 -11.79 -2.41
N SER A 166 -9.24 -11.39 -3.48
CA SER A 166 -9.75 -11.50 -4.84
C SER A 166 -9.49 -12.88 -5.47
N PHE A 167 -8.72 -13.76 -4.82
CA PHE A 167 -8.30 -15.06 -5.33
C PHE A 167 -9.46 -15.89 -5.89
N ARG A 168 -10.52 -16.10 -5.10
CA ARG A 168 -11.69 -16.90 -5.48
C ARG A 168 -12.38 -16.39 -6.75
N HIS A 169 -12.30 -15.09 -7.02
CA HIS A 169 -12.92 -14.46 -8.19
C HIS A 169 -12.09 -14.62 -9.46
N PHE A 170 -10.79 -14.91 -9.34
CA PHE A 170 -9.85 -14.86 -10.46
C PHE A 170 -9.22 -16.18 -10.81
N ILE A 171 -8.92 -17.03 -9.83
CA ILE A 171 -8.03 -18.18 -10.04
C ILE A 171 -8.50 -19.12 -11.16
N HIS A 172 -9.82 -19.30 -11.31
CA HIS A 172 -10.43 -20.12 -12.36
C HIS A 172 -10.31 -19.50 -13.78
N ARG A 173 -10.14 -18.17 -13.88
CA ARG A 173 -9.95 -17.45 -15.16
C ARG A 173 -8.50 -17.42 -15.62
N ILE A 174 -7.57 -17.45 -14.66
CA ILE A 174 -6.12 -17.43 -14.85
C ILE A 174 -5.45 -18.64 -14.17
N PRO A 175 -5.77 -19.88 -14.59
CA PRO A 175 -5.30 -21.08 -13.89
C PRO A 175 -3.78 -21.25 -13.98
N ALA A 176 -3.13 -21.42 -12.83
CA ALA A 176 -1.73 -21.83 -12.69
C ALA A 176 -1.52 -22.40 -11.28
N PRO A 177 -0.41 -23.13 -11.02
CA PRO A 177 -0.05 -23.58 -9.68
C PRO A 177 0.06 -22.44 -8.68
N VAL A 178 -0.41 -22.68 -7.45
CA VAL A 178 -0.49 -21.71 -6.37
C VAL A 178 0.49 -22.08 -5.26
N TYR A 179 1.46 -21.21 -5.01
CA TYR A 179 2.50 -21.39 -4.00
C TYR A 179 2.27 -20.44 -2.83
N ALA A 180 2.25 -20.97 -1.62
CA ALA A 180 2.25 -20.14 -0.41
C ALA A 180 2.65 -20.95 0.82
N SER A 181 2.76 -20.26 1.95
CA SER A 181 2.87 -20.91 3.25
C SER A 181 1.63 -21.73 3.59
N LYS A 182 1.79 -22.67 4.54
CA LYS A 182 0.72 -23.60 4.94
C LYS A 182 -0.52 -22.86 5.44
N PHE A 183 -0.34 -21.86 6.30
CA PHE A 183 -1.46 -21.06 6.79
C PHE A 183 -2.19 -20.33 5.65
N THR A 184 -1.43 -19.73 4.73
CA THR A 184 -1.98 -18.98 3.59
C THR A 184 -2.76 -19.89 2.63
N ILE A 185 -2.26 -21.09 2.32
CA ILE A 185 -3.01 -22.07 1.54
C ILE A 185 -4.30 -22.48 2.24
N GLY A 186 -4.29 -22.69 3.56
CA GLY A 186 -5.51 -22.99 4.30
C GLY A 186 -6.57 -21.87 4.20
N MET A 187 -6.14 -20.62 4.18
CA MET A 187 -7.03 -19.46 3.99
C MET A 187 -7.56 -19.37 2.55
N LEU A 188 -6.71 -19.61 1.56
CA LEU A 188 -7.08 -19.65 0.14
C LEU A 188 -8.10 -20.76 -0.14
N ASP A 189 -7.82 -21.98 0.34
CA ASP A 189 -8.70 -23.15 0.21
C ASP A 189 -10.06 -22.88 0.86
N LYS A 190 -10.06 -22.34 2.08
CA LYS A 190 -11.31 -21.93 2.75
C LYS A 190 -12.09 -20.89 1.94
N SER A 191 -11.41 -19.96 1.27
CA SER A 191 -12.08 -18.95 0.43
C SER A 191 -12.75 -19.54 -0.81
N MET A 192 -12.28 -20.71 -1.29
CA MET A 192 -12.88 -21.42 -2.42
C MET A 192 -14.23 -22.05 -2.08
N ALA A 193 -14.54 -22.28 -0.80
CA ALA A 193 -15.86 -22.78 -0.38
C ALA A 193 -17.00 -21.79 -0.72
N ASP A 194 -16.68 -20.51 -0.80
CA ASP A 194 -17.61 -19.43 -1.19
C ASP A 194 -17.46 -19.04 -2.68
N ALA A 195 -16.72 -19.81 -3.48
CA ALA A 195 -16.50 -19.50 -4.88
C ALA A 195 -17.64 -20.04 -5.76
N ASP A 196 -18.09 -19.23 -6.72
CA ASP A 196 -19.09 -19.63 -7.73
C ASP A 196 -18.46 -20.48 -8.86
N THR A 197 -17.63 -21.47 -8.50
CA THR A 197 -16.93 -22.34 -9.45
C THR A 197 -16.52 -23.66 -8.82
N ASP A 198 -16.53 -24.74 -9.62
CA ASP A 198 -16.01 -26.05 -9.22
C ASP A 198 -14.48 -26.18 -9.40
N PHE A 199 -13.82 -25.12 -9.87
CA PHE A 199 -12.38 -25.13 -10.12
C PHE A 199 -11.60 -25.43 -8.84
N GLN A 200 -10.71 -26.43 -8.92
CA GLN A 200 -9.83 -26.81 -7.82
C GLN A 200 -8.41 -26.28 -8.09
N PRO A 201 -7.91 -25.33 -7.29
CA PRO A 201 -6.54 -24.83 -7.45
C PRO A 201 -5.50 -25.91 -7.16
N ASP A 202 -4.41 -25.91 -7.92
CA ASP A 202 -3.23 -26.74 -7.66
C ASP A 202 -2.35 -26.06 -6.59
N PHE A 203 -2.68 -26.32 -5.31
CA PHE A 203 -1.97 -25.78 -4.16
C PHE A 203 -0.64 -26.50 -3.89
N ARG A 204 0.44 -25.73 -3.71
CA ARG A 204 1.79 -26.20 -3.41
C ARG A 204 2.33 -25.46 -2.20
N VAL A 205 2.38 -26.18 -1.07
CA VAL A 205 2.86 -25.63 0.20
C VAL A 205 4.37 -25.44 0.15
N MET A 206 4.84 -24.26 0.56
CA MET A 206 6.24 -23.95 0.78
C MET A 206 6.46 -23.60 2.26
N ASP A 207 7.49 -24.17 2.88
CA ASP A 207 7.85 -23.85 4.26
C ASP A 207 8.84 -22.68 4.28
N PRO A 208 8.47 -21.50 4.82
CA PRO A 208 9.33 -20.33 4.83
C PRO A 208 10.55 -20.45 5.76
N LEU A 209 10.62 -21.49 6.60
CA LEU A 209 11.77 -21.78 7.46
C LEU A 209 12.74 -22.78 6.82
N SER A 210 12.35 -23.43 5.73
CA SER A 210 13.16 -24.45 5.06
C SER A 210 14.18 -23.88 4.07
N HIS A 211 14.01 -22.61 3.68
CA HIS A 211 14.76 -21.94 2.61
C HIS A 211 14.74 -22.72 1.28
N GLU A 212 13.66 -23.48 1.05
CA GLU A 212 13.47 -24.22 -0.19
C GLU A 212 13.35 -23.27 -1.39
N VAL A 213 14.14 -23.56 -2.42
CA VAL A 213 14.06 -22.87 -3.72
C VAL A 213 13.32 -23.77 -4.69
N VAL A 214 12.12 -23.36 -5.08
CA VAL A 214 11.29 -24.11 -6.02
C VAL A 214 11.48 -23.56 -7.43
N GLN A 215 11.87 -24.43 -8.36
CA GLN A 215 11.90 -24.08 -9.78
C GLN A 215 10.47 -24.08 -10.33
N VAL A 216 9.98 -22.89 -10.70
CA VAL A 216 8.60 -22.71 -11.21
C VAL A 216 8.53 -22.94 -12.72
N SER A 217 9.55 -22.48 -13.44
CA SER A 217 9.58 -22.53 -14.90
C SER A 217 11.02 -22.56 -15.40
N LYS A 218 11.25 -22.33 -16.71
CA LYS A 218 12.61 -22.21 -17.23
C LYS A 218 13.32 -20.96 -16.70
N HIS A 219 12.60 -19.87 -16.54
CA HIS A 219 13.16 -18.56 -16.22
C HIS A 219 12.98 -18.15 -14.76
N PHE A 220 12.10 -18.81 -14.01
CA PHE A 220 11.82 -18.44 -12.63
C PHE A 220 12.04 -19.56 -11.63
N SER A 221 12.67 -19.21 -10.52
CA SER A 221 12.55 -19.93 -9.26
C SER A 221 12.12 -18.99 -8.13
N VAL A 222 11.46 -19.56 -7.14
CA VAL A 222 10.87 -18.82 -6.02
C VAL A 222 11.28 -19.44 -4.69
N GLU A 223 11.45 -18.59 -3.69
CA GLU A 223 11.70 -18.96 -2.31
C GLU A 223 10.87 -18.05 -1.41
N LEU A 224 10.30 -18.61 -0.35
CA LEU A 224 9.62 -17.85 0.68
C LEU A 224 10.57 -17.64 1.86
N VAL A 225 10.74 -16.41 2.30
CA VAL A 225 11.55 -16.06 3.47
C VAL A 225 10.65 -15.43 4.52
N ARG A 226 10.71 -15.94 5.74
CA ARG A 226 9.82 -15.50 6.82
C ARG A 226 10.02 -14.03 7.17
N VAL A 227 8.90 -13.31 7.33
CA VAL A 227 8.85 -11.95 7.90
C VAL A 227 7.87 -11.92 9.08
N ASN A 228 8.02 -10.96 10.00
CA ASN A 228 7.00 -10.73 11.02
C ASN A 228 5.92 -9.78 10.50
N HIS A 229 4.68 -10.11 10.78
CA HIS A 229 3.52 -9.28 10.47
C HIS A 229 2.37 -9.65 11.45
N SER A 230 1.18 -9.09 11.27
CA SER A 230 0.02 -9.34 12.13
C SER A 230 -0.72 -10.66 11.86
N ILE A 231 -0.24 -11.50 10.94
CA ILE A 231 -0.78 -12.83 10.66
C ILE A 231 0.35 -13.90 10.65
N PRO A 232 0.06 -15.16 11.02
CA PRO A 232 1.05 -16.23 10.96
C PRO A 232 1.53 -16.53 9.54
N ASP A 233 2.73 -17.10 9.45
CA ASP A 233 3.40 -17.51 8.22
C ASP A 233 3.43 -16.45 7.10
N SER A 234 3.61 -15.18 7.48
CA SER A 234 3.92 -14.11 6.52
C SER A 234 5.33 -14.24 5.94
N THR A 235 5.44 -13.95 4.64
CA THR A 235 6.68 -14.18 3.89
C THR A 235 6.98 -13.04 2.92
N ALA A 236 8.27 -12.75 2.77
CA ALA A 236 8.80 -12.11 1.58
C ALA A 236 8.94 -13.17 0.48
N VAL A 237 8.68 -12.79 -0.76
CA VAL A 237 8.82 -13.66 -1.94
C VAL A 237 10.09 -13.28 -2.69
N VAL A 238 11.05 -14.20 -2.69
CA VAL A 238 12.31 -14.08 -3.43
C VAL A 238 12.14 -14.73 -4.79
N ILE A 239 12.20 -13.93 -5.85
CA ILE A 239 12.02 -14.35 -7.25
C ILE A 239 13.35 -14.25 -7.97
N ARG A 240 13.90 -15.38 -8.38
CA ARG A 240 15.15 -15.43 -9.13
C ARG A 240 14.86 -15.48 -10.62
N THR A 241 15.50 -14.58 -11.35
CA THR A 241 15.36 -14.44 -12.80
C THR A 241 16.73 -14.49 -13.47
N PRO A 242 16.83 -14.65 -14.80
CA PRO A 242 18.12 -14.62 -15.49
C PRO A 242 18.84 -13.26 -15.40
N LEU A 243 18.14 -12.18 -15.02
CA LEU A 243 18.73 -10.85 -14.85
C LEU A 243 19.14 -10.55 -13.40
N GLY A 244 18.73 -11.37 -12.44
CA GLY A 244 19.00 -11.17 -11.02
C GLY A 244 17.79 -11.43 -10.13
N VAL A 245 17.97 -11.20 -8.84
CA VAL A 245 16.96 -11.44 -7.80
C VAL A 245 16.03 -10.24 -7.66
N VAL A 246 14.73 -10.50 -7.77
CA VAL A 246 13.65 -9.57 -7.41
C VAL A 246 13.07 -10.05 -6.10
N ILE A 247 12.89 -9.15 -5.13
CA ILE A 247 12.28 -9.47 -3.84
C ILE A 247 11.01 -8.65 -3.72
N ASP A 248 9.88 -9.30 -3.49
CA ASP A 248 8.67 -8.68 -2.95
C ASP A 248 8.71 -8.87 -1.43
N SER A 249 8.71 -7.78 -0.66
CA SER A 249 8.80 -7.87 0.80
C SER A 249 7.56 -8.49 1.42
N GLY A 250 6.41 -8.45 0.71
CA GLY A 250 5.11 -8.50 1.37
C GLY A 250 4.98 -7.41 2.43
N ASP A 251 4.04 -7.59 3.34
CA ASP A 251 3.89 -6.72 4.49
C ASP A 251 4.73 -7.23 5.65
N TRP A 252 5.47 -6.33 6.29
CA TRP A 252 6.44 -6.74 7.30
C TRP A 252 6.72 -5.66 8.34
N ARG A 253 7.15 -6.13 9.51
CA ARG A 253 7.75 -5.32 10.56
C ARG A 253 8.86 -6.10 11.24
N PHE A 254 9.73 -5.41 11.96
CA PHE A 254 10.63 -6.09 12.90
C PHE A 254 9.93 -6.26 14.24
N GLU A 255 9.99 -7.46 14.80
CA GLU A 255 9.51 -7.73 16.14
C GLU A 255 10.52 -8.60 16.91
N GLU A 256 10.95 -8.13 18.08
CA GLU A 256 11.96 -8.83 18.86
C GLU A 256 11.40 -10.08 19.55
N SER A 257 10.11 -10.05 19.91
CA SER A 257 9.39 -11.11 20.62
C SER A 257 8.02 -11.34 19.99
N PRO A 258 7.96 -11.91 18.76
CA PRO A 258 6.70 -12.21 18.10
C PRO A 258 5.91 -13.25 18.91
N VAL A 259 4.57 -13.18 18.85
CA VAL A 259 3.66 -14.01 19.66
C VAL A 259 3.86 -15.52 19.41
N ASP A 260 4.18 -15.90 18.18
CA ASP A 260 4.44 -17.29 17.79
C ASP A 260 5.89 -17.73 18.00
N GLY A 261 6.74 -16.84 18.53
CA GLY A 261 8.15 -17.11 18.82
C GLY A 261 9.08 -17.14 17.61
N GLN A 262 8.56 -16.91 16.39
CA GLN A 262 9.30 -17.08 15.15
C GLN A 262 9.61 -15.72 14.52
N LYS A 263 10.88 -15.31 14.57
CA LYS A 263 11.35 -13.98 14.13
C LYS A 263 11.42 -13.85 12.61
N PHE A 264 11.49 -12.60 12.16
CA PHE A 264 11.89 -12.23 10.80
C PHE A 264 13.25 -12.86 10.49
N ASP A 265 13.35 -13.55 9.35
CA ASP A 265 14.58 -14.22 8.93
C ASP A 265 15.51 -13.26 8.18
N LEU A 266 16.12 -12.34 8.93
CA LEU A 266 16.97 -11.30 8.38
C LEU A 266 18.33 -11.88 7.95
N GLU A 267 18.75 -12.96 8.59
CA GLU A 267 19.96 -13.69 8.23
C GLU A 267 19.85 -14.21 6.81
N ARG A 268 18.76 -14.90 6.48
CA ARG A 268 18.55 -15.42 5.13
C ARG A 268 18.47 -14.31 4.07
N MET A 269 17.76 -13.21 4.37
CA MET A 269 17.70 -12.05 3.47
C MET A 269 19.08 -11.44 3.21
N THR A 270 19.90 -11.33 4.26
CA THR A 270 21.27 -10.82 4.16
C THR A 270 22.16 -11.76 3.36
N GLU A 271 22.01 -13.08 3.54
CA GLU A 271 22.74 -14.10 2.79
C GLU A 271 22.47 -13.99 1.28
N ILE A 272 21.19 -13.88 0.89
CA ILE A 272 20.78 -13.73 -0.51
C ILE A 272 21.37 -12.45 -1.10
N ALA A 273 21.26 -11.33 -0.37
CA ALA A 273 21.81 -10.05 -0.82
C ALA A 273 23.34 -10.08 -1.00
N ALA A 274 24.07 -10.77 -0.10
CA ALA A 274 25.53 -10.87 -0.16
C ALA A 274 26.04 -11.83 -1.23
N LYS A 275 25.36 -12.96 -1.45
CA LYS A 275 25.82 -14.02 -2.38
C LYS A 275 25.31 -13.85 -3.80
N GLU A 276 24.05 -13.46 -3.96
CA GLU A 276 23.36 -13.41 -5.26
C GLU A 276 23.19 -11.97 -5.77
N GLY A 277 23.11 -11.00 -4.85
CA GLY A 277 22.78 -9.61 -5.17
C GLY A 277 21.29 -9.41 -5.43
N VAL A 278 20.76 -8.26 -5.03
CA VAL A 278 19.35 -7.91 -5.26
C VAL A 278 19.26 -6.89 -6.38
N LEU A 279 18.61 -7.27 -7.48
CA LEU A 279 18.35 -6.38 -8.61
C LEU A 279 17.26 -5.37 -8.27
N MET A 280 16.19 -5.82 -7.63
CA MET A 280 15.04 -4.99 -7.26
C MET A 280 14.42 -5.46 -5.95
N PHE A 281 14.12 -4.50 -5.07
CA PHE A 281 13.39 -4.72 -3.83
C PHE A 281 12.08 -3.94 -3.88
N MET A 282 10.97 -4.66 -3.97
CA MET A 282 9.61 -4.13 -3.91
C MET A 282 9.18 -4.14 -2.44
N ASN A 283 9.33 -3.00 -1.78
CA ASN A 283 9.04 -2.86 -0.37
C ASN A 283 7.64 -2.29 -0.14
N GLU A 284 6.96 -2.77 0.90
CA GLU A 284 5.76 -2.09 1.40
C GLU A 284 6.07 -0.64 1.84
N SER A 285 5.06 0.22 1.86
CA SER A 285 5.26 1.65 2.13
C SER A 285 4.24 2.24 3.10
N THR A 286 3.51 1.38 3.83
CA THR A 286 2.37 1.75 4.67
C THR A 286 2.73 2.83 5.69
N ASN A 287 3.90 2.69 6.32
CA ASN A 287 4.35 3.57 7.39
C ASN A 287 5.51 4.48 6.97
N CYS A 288 5.79 4.63 5.67
CA CYS A 288 6.97 5.38 5.20
C CYS A 288 6.93 6.89 5.54
N GLU A 289 5.76 7.44 5.83
CA GLU A 289 5.60 8.84 6.29
C GLU A 289 5.81 9.00 7.81
N SER A 290 5.84 7.91 8.56
CA SER A 290 6.04 7.92 10.02
C SER A 290 7.52 7.77 10.35
N ALA A 291 8.10 8.79 11.00
CA ALA A 291 9.50 8.75 11.40
C ALA A 291 9.74 7.89 12.65
N GLY A 292 10.90 7.23 12.70
CA GLY A 292 11.36 6.45 13.85
C GLY A 292 11.10 4.95 13.71
N THR A 293 11.32 4.24 14.82
CA THR A 293 11.07 2.79 14.94
C THR A 293 9.98 2.58 15.97
N HIS A 294 9.00 1.73 15.64
CA HIS A 294 7.99 1.34 16.61
C HIS A 294 8.62 0.45 17.70
N THR A 295 8.42 0.82 18.96
CA THR A 295 9.02 0.12 20.12
C THR A 295 8.04 -0.77 20.87
N HIS A 296 6.74 -0.68 20.56
CA HIS A 296 5.74 -1.52 21.22
C HIS A 296 5.61 -2.86 20.50
N THR A 297 5.42 -3.90 21.29
CA THR A 297 5.21 -5.29 20.86
C THR A 297 3.73 -5.67 20.95
N GLU A 298 3.34 -6.79 20.35
CA GLU A 298 2.00 -7.34 20.55
C GLU A 298 1.69 -7.63 22.03
N PHE A 299 2.71 -7.93 22.85
CA PHE A 299 2.55 -8.12 24.29
C PHE A 299 2.21 -6.82 25.03
N ASP A 300 2.73 -5.67 24.59
CA ASP A 300 2.36 -4.36 25.15
C ASP A 300 0.89 -4.05 24.86
N ILE A 301 0.42 -4.39 23.66
CA ILE A 301 -1.00 -4.26 23.28
C ILE A 301 -1.85 -5.20 24.13
N GLN A 302 -1.45 -6.47 24.29
CA GLN A 302 -2.13 -7.45 25.13
C GLN A 302 -2.25 -6.94 26.58
N TYR A 303 -1.18 -6.42 27.15
CA TYR A 303 -1.17 -5.90 28.52
C TYR A 303 -2.10 -4.69 28.65
N SER A 304 -2.05 -3.75 27.71
CA SER A 304 -2.92 -2.57 27.69
C SER A 304 -4.40 -2.95 27.61
N ILE A 305 -4.75 -3.90 26.73
CA ILE A 305 -6.12 -4.45 26.64
C ILE A 305 -6.53 -5.09 27.97
N GLY A 306 -5.64 -5.88 28.59
CA GLY A 306 -5.87 -6.48 29.91
C GLY A 306 -6.23 -5.45 30.98
N GLN A 307 -5.48 -4.35 31.06
CA GLN A 307 -5.77 -3.27 32.02
C GLN A 307 -7.14 -2.63 31.78
N VAL A 308 -7.55 -2.45 30.51
CA VAL A 308 -8.87 -1.91 30.17
C VAL A 308 -9.97 -2.88 30.59
N MET A 309 -9.80 -4.17 30.31
CA MET A 309 -10.76 -5.22 30.68
C MET A 309 -10.92 -5.33 32.21
N ASP A 310 -9.83 -5.28 32.96
CA ASP A 310 -9.86 -5.33 34.44
C ASP A 310 -10.60 -4.12 35.02
N LYS A 311 -10.32 -2.92 34.48
CA LYS A 311 -10.94 -1.67 34.91
C LYS A 311 -12.46 -1.66 34.70
N PHE A 312 -12.92 -2.29 33.63
CA PHE A 312 -14.33 -2.34 33.24
C PHE A 312 -14.91 -3.75 33.33
N SER A 313 -14.46 -4.55 34.29
CA SER A 313 -14.86 -5.95 34.48
C SER A 313 -16.37 -6.20 34.61
N ASN A 314 -17.15 -5.17 34.97
CA ASN A 314 -18.62 -5.24 35.11
C ASN A 314 -19.39 -4.46 34.04
N SER A 315 -18.70 -3.85 33.07
CA SER A 315 -19.35 -3.17 31.95
C SER A 315 -19.79 -4.20 30.90
N ARG A 316 -21.07 -4.19 30.54
CA ARG A 316 -21.61 -4.94 29.40
C ARG A 316 -21.52 -4.11 28.13
#